data_AF-A0A177UBX6-F1
#
_entry.id   AF-A0A177UBX6-F1
#
_cell.length_a   1.000
_cell.length_b   1.000
_cell.length_c   1.000
_cell.angle_alpha   90.00
_cell.angle_beta   90.00
_cell.angle_gamma   90.00
#
_symmetry.space_group_name_H-M   'P 1'
#
loop_
_entity.id
_entity.type
_entity.pdbx_description
1 polymer ?
#
loop_
_entity_poly.entity_id
_entity_poly.type
_entity_poly.pdbx_seq_one_letter_code
_entity_poly.pdbx_strand_id
1 'polypeptide(L)'
;MKSQQYAAAAALLASSSSVLVYATAVDASFEPTKLTAPFLEQFTSDWTQRWTPSSATKAQDDGEVFSYSGKWEVEEPTVLGGIKGDAGLVAKSEAAQHAISALFEKPIDPKGKPLVVQYEVKLQKGLQCGGAYLKLLSESPEGIQAKQFSDKTPYTIMFGPDKCGATNKVHFIFRRKNPKTGEFDEKHLTPTPFPKSDTKKTGLYTLIINPDNTYEILIDNESTKKGKLHEDFAPSVEPPKTIPDVDDKQPEDWVTEQTIDDPKAVKPADWDENAPEVIPDPDAKKPEGWLEDEPDNVADPDAAKPEEWDDEEDGEWVAPQIPNPKCVDAPGCGKWVHPQVPNPAYKGKWYAPKIDNPAYKGLWSPKQIPNPNYYEDANPAELNPIAGVGFEIWTMQSDILFDNIYVGHSPEDARAFAAETFDVKIKLEDGKEAEEAKQAAEKAKDTAEKAKKEVGDVVQQVRSAVEQWLAIVKYDPVVAAKEHPYVTGGVAAGAFAVLASLGGIVGTLLGGGGSSSVPAAKGKKPASSSSGSKVDGSSVKATAVAAKEAVGDAKKRVAAGKSDS
;
A
#
# COMPACT_ATOMS: atom_id res chain seq x y z
N MET A 1 0.43 44.47 -10.33
CA MET A 1 -0.64 44.46 -11.37
C MET A 1 -0.17 44.01 -12.74
N LYS A 2 0.97 44.47 -13.30
CA LYS A 2 1.46 43.99 -14.62
C LYS A 2 1.86 42.50 -14.64
N SER A 3 2.46 41.97 -13.57
CA SER A 3 2.86 40.55 -13.49
C SER A 3 1.69 39.55 -13.48
N GLN A 4 0.51 39.94 -13.00
CA GLN A 4 -0.69 39.09 -13.03
C GLN A 4 -1.37 39.09 -14.41
N GLN A 5 -1.23 40.18 -15.19
CA GLN A 5 -1.77 40.24 -16.55
C GLN A 5 -0.95 39.37 -17.52
N TYR A 6 0.37 39.26 -17.36
CA TYR A 6 1.19 38.36 -18.19
C TYR A 6 0.93 36.88 -17.88
N ALA A 7 0.70 36.52 -16.62
CA ALA A 7 0.33 35.15 -16.24
C ALA A 7 -1.07 34.76 -16.75
N ALA A 8 -2.04 35.68 -16.69
CA ALA A 8 -3.39 35.45 -17.24
C ALA A 8 -3.39 35.39 -18.78
N ALA A 9 -2.60 36.22 -19.45
CA ALA A 9 -2.46 36.19 -20.91
C ALA A 9 -1.75 34.93 -21.42
N ALA A 10 -0.73 34.44 -20.70
CA ALA A 10 -0.07 33.17 -21.00
C ALA A 10 -1.01 31.96 -20.79
N ALA A 11 -1.83 31.96 -19.73
CA ALA A 11 -2.85 30.94 -19.50
C ALA A 11 -3.97 30.96 -20.56
N LEU A 12 -4.38 32.15 -21.02
CA LEU A 12 -5.37 32.30 -22.09
C LEU A 12 -4.83 31.88 -23.46
N LEU A 13 -3.56 32.18 -23.79
CA LEU A 13 -2.90 31.73 -25.02
C LEU A 13 -2.63 30.22 -25.03
N ALA A 14 -2.22 29.65 -23.88
CA ALA A 14 -2.09 28.20 -23.74
C ALA A 14 -3.45 27.51 -23.92
N SER A 15 -4.51 28.00 -23.26
CA SER A 15 -5.85 27.41 -23.36
C SER A 15 -6.45 27.51 -24.77
N SER A 16 -6.23 28.61 -25.50
CA SER A 16 -6.73 28.76 -26.87
C SER A 16 -5.97 27.90 -27.88
N SER A 17 -4.65 27.71 -27.69
CA SER A 17 -3.86 26.78 -28.52
C SER A 17 -4.24 25.33 -28.28
N SER A 18 -4.43 24.94 -27.00
CA SER A 18 -4.91 23.60 -26.62
C SER A 18 -6.32 23.31 -27.15
N VAL A 19 -7.21 24.30 -27.13
CA VAL A 19 -8.59 24.18 -27.64
C VAL A 19 -8.61 24.04 -29.17
N LEU A 20 -7.78 24.80 -29.90
CA LEU A 20 -7.73 24.71 -31.38
C LEU A 20 -7.14 23.36 -31.84
N VAL A 21 -6.12 22.86 -31.15
CA VAL A 21 -5.50 21.56 -31.45
C VAL A 21 -6.41 20.39 -31.03
N TYR A 22 -7.13 20.51 -29.91
CA TYR A 22 -8.17 19.55 -29.54
C TYR A 22 -9.27 19.49 -30.60
N ALA A 23 -9.76 20.64 -31.08
CA ALA A 23 -10.79 20.69 -32.13
C ALA A 23 -10.37 19.97 -33.42
N THR A 24 -9.08 19.99 -33.79
CA THR A 24 -8.57 19.22 -34.93
C THR A 24 -8.34 17.73 -34.65
N ALA A 25 -8.12 17.36 -33.39
CA ALA A 25 -7.89 15.97 -32.98
C ALA A 25 -9.20 15.19 -32.76
N VAL A 26 -10.30 15.87 -32.41
CA VAL A 26 -11.61 15.25 -32.08
C VAL A 26 -12.19 14.38 -33.21
N ASP A 27 -11.81 14.62 -34.46
CA ASP A 27 -12.23 13.82 -35.62
C ASP A 27 -11.21 12.73 -36.04
N ALA A 28 -10.16 12.47 -35.24
CA ALA A 28 -9.20 11.42 -35.55
C ALA A 28 -9.84 10.03 -35.47
N SER A 29 -9.83 9.30 -36.59
CA SER A 29 -10.21 7.90 -36.70
C SER A 29 -8.99 7.02 -36.86
N PHE A 30 -9.08 5.79 -36.36
CA PHE A 30 -8.01 4.81 -36.47
C PHE A 30 -7.71 4.47 -37.93
N GLU A 31 -6.43 4.57 -38.28
CA GLU A 31 -5.87 4.06 -39.52
C GLU A 31 -4.65 3.20 -39.15
N PRO A 32 -4.57 1.94 -39.61
CA PRO A 32 -3.38 1.13 -39.41
C PRO A 32 -2.13 1.81 -39.98
N THR A 33 -1.04 1.74 -39.23
CA THR A 33 0.24 2.33 -39.64
C THR A 33 0.75 1.70 -40.94
N LYS A 34 1.47 2.49 -41.72
CA LYS A 34 2.19 2.03 -42.92
C LYS A 34 3.64 1.66 -42.62
N LEU A 35 4.09 1.88 -41.38
CA LEU A 35 5.41 1.51 -40.93
C LEU A 35 5.57 -0.01 -40.95
N THR A 36 6.81 -0.45 -41.13
CA THR A 36 7.16 -1.86 -41.12
C THR A 36 8.20 -2.10 -40.05
N ALA A 37 8.01 -3.17 -39.28
CA ALA A 37 8.93 -3.60 -38.25
C ALA A 37 8.98 -5.12 -38.24
N PRO A 38 10.03 -5.74 -37.67
CA PRO A 38 10.06 -7.17 -37.43
C PRO A 38 8.81 -7.71 -36.73
N PHE A 39 8.25 -6.96 -35.77
CA PHE A 39 6.91 -7.20 -35.24
C PHE A 39 6.19 -5.88 -34.94
N LEU A 40 4.94 -5.78 -35.35
CA LEU A 40 4.06 -4.63 -35.12
C LEU A 40 2.63 -5.13 -34.87
N GLU A 41 1.98 -4.63 -33.82
CA GLU A 41 0.61 -5.00 -33.46
C GLU A 41 -0.21 -3.77 -33.05
N GLN A 42 -1.40 -3.63 -33.64
CA GLN A 42 -2.40 -2.58 -33.38
C GLN A 42 -3.80 -3.15 -33.16
N PHE A 43 -3.87 -4.45 -32.83
CA PHE A 43 -5.07 -5.24 -32.53
C PHE A 43 -6.21 -5.06 -33.54
N THR A 44 -5.86 -5.09 -34.83
CA THR A 44 -6.83 -5.12 -35.93
C THR A 44 -7.78 -6.33 -35.82
N SER A 45 -8.90 -6.30 -36.55
CA SER A 45 -9.99 -7.29 -36.41
C SER A 45 -9.58 -8.76 -36.53
N ASP A 46 -8.44 -9.06 -37.15
CA ASP A 46 -7.84 -10.38 -37.32
C ASP A 46 -6.89 -10.82 -36.18
N TRP A 47 -6.79 -10.05 -35.08
CA TRP A 47 -5.85 -10.30 -33.97
C TRP A 47 -5.89 -11.73 -33.41
N THR A 48 -7.06 -12.38 -33.42
CA THR A 48 -7.24 -13.77 -32.94
C THR A 48 -6.48 -14.81 -33.76
N GLN A 49 -6.05 -14.45 -34.98
CA GLN A 49 -5.17 -15.30 -35.80
C GLN A 49 -3.71 -15.20 -35.37
N ARG A 50 -3.32 -14.10 -34.72
CA ARG A 50 -1.95 -13.79 -34.29
C ARG A 50 -1.71 -14.12 -32.82
N TRP A 51 -2.71 -13.93 -31.96
CA TRP A 51 -2.59 -14.12 -30.52
C TRP A 51 -3.30 -15.36 -30.03
N THR A 52 -2.65 -16.10 -29.14
CA THR A 52 -3.18 -17.32 -28.53
C THR A 52 -3.16 -17.19 -27.00
N PRO A 53 -4.33 -17.22 -26.34
CA PRO A 53 -4.41 -17.33 -24.89
C PRO A 53 -3.83 -18.66 -24.40
N SER A 54 -3.13 -18.60 -23.26
CA SER A 54 -2.60 -19.80 -22.64
C SER A 54 -3.70 -20.61 -21.96
N SER A 55 -3.42 -21.90 -21.81
CA SER A 55 -4.21 -22.86 -21.02
C SER A 55 -3.34 -23.55 -19.95
N ALA A 56 -2.14 -23.01 -19.70
CA ALA A 56 -1.19 -23.57 -18.74
C ALA A 56 -1.67 -23.40 -17.29
N THR A 57 -0.99 -24.12 -16.40
CA THR A 57 -1.11 -23.96 -14.95
C THR A 57 0.24 -23.64 -14.33
N LYS A 58 0.20 -22.98 -13.18
CA LYS A 58 1.35 -22.60 -12.36
C LYS A 58 1.18 -23.22 -10.98
N ALA A 59 2.12 -24.07 -10.58
CA ALA A 59 2.19 -24.57 -9.21
C ALA A 59 3.10 -23.65 -8.39
N GLN A 60 2.66 -23.25 -7.21
CA GLN A 60 3.46 -22.56 -6.20
C GLN A 60 4.17 -23.56 -5.29
N ASP A 61 5.17 -23.07 -4.54
CA ASP A 61 6.01 -23.89 -3.66
C ASP A 61 5.24 -24.49 -2.47
N ASP A 62 4.10 -23.89 -2.10
CA ASP A 62 3.16 -24.38 -1.09
C ASP A 62 2.20 -25.47 -1.61
N GLY A 63 2.29 -25.81 -2.90
CA GLY A 63 1.45 -26.79 -3.57
C GLY A 63 0.17 -26.23 -4.20
N GLU A 64 -0.12 -24.93 -4.07
CA GLU A 64 -1.29 -24.32 -4.74
C GLU A 64 -1.08 -24.26 -6.26
N VAL A 65 -2.12 -24.64 -7.02
CA VAL A 65 -2.10 -24.64 -8.49
C VAL A 65 -3.03 -23.57 -9.02
N PHE A 66 -2.47 -22.56 -9.66
CA PHE A 66 -3.19 -21.50 -10.35
C PHE A 66 -3.30 -21.82 -11.83
N SER A 67 -4.42 -21.48 -12.46
CA SER A 67 -4.59 -21.56 -13.91
C SER A 67 -4.47 -20.16 -14.53
N TYR A 68 -3.85 -20.07 -15.70
CA TYR A 68 -3.87 -18.85 -16.51
C TYR A 68 -5.24 -18.70 -17.19
N SER A 69 -6.26 -18.39 -16.40
CA SER A 69 -7.68 -18.35 -16.81
C SER A 69 -8.21 -16.93 -17.05
N GLY A 70 -7.34 -15.92 -16.97
CA GLY A 70 -7.69 -14.53 -17.24
C GLY A 70 -8.26 -14.32 -18.65
N LYS A 71 -9.34 -13.54 -18.74
CA LYS A 71 -10.04 -13.27 -19.99
C LYS A 71 -9.38 -12.11 -20.74
N TRP A 72 -9.29 -12.28 -22.07
CA TRP A 72 -8.75 -11.30 -22.99
C TRP A 72 -9.81 -10.90 -24.01
N GLU A 73 -9.98 -9.60 -24.21
CA GLU A 73 -10.90 -9.04 -25.22
C GLU A 73 -10.20 -7.89 -25.94
N VAL A 74 -10.53 -7.64 -27.21
CA VAL A 74 -10.06 -6.45 -27.92
C VAL A 74 -11.21 -5.46 -28.01
N GLU A 75 -11.04 -4.30 -27.39
CA GLU A 75 -12.08 -3.27 -27.26
C GLU A 75 -11.49 -1.85 -27.26
N GLU A 76 -12.32 -0.86 -27.57
CA GLU A 76 -11.96 0.55 -27.43
C GLU A 76 -11.87 0.96 -25.95
N PRO A 77 -10.98 1.91 -25.59
CA PRO A 77 -10.90 2.42 -24.23
C PRO A 77 -12.22 3.09 -23.78
N THR A 78 -12.76 2.62 -22.67
CA THR A 78 -14.00 3.12 -22.05
C THR A 78 -13.80 4.38 -21.21
N VAL A 79 -12.57 4.58 -20.69
CA VAL A 79 -12.20 5.72 -19.86
C VAL A 79 -11.28 6.63 -20.66
N LEU A 80 -11.60 7.93 -20.71
CA LEU A 80 -10.86 8.93 -21.50
C LEU A 80 -10.53 8.39 -22.90
N GLY A 81 -11.52 8.07 -23.74
CA GLY A 81 -11.23 7.40 -25.02
C GLY A 81 -10.20 8.17 -25.88
N GLY A 82 -9.35 7.45 -26.60
CA GLY A 82 -8.35 8.04 -27.50
C GLY A 82 -8.91 8.28 -28.90
N ILE A 83 -8.17 7.79 -29.90
CA ILE A 83 -8.56 7.78 -31.32
C ILE A 83 -9.80 6.88 -31.50
N LYS A 84 -10.75 7.32 -32.32
CA LYS A 84 -11.99 6.57 -32.55
C LYS A 84 -11.73 5.33 -33.40
N GLY A 85 -12.24 4.16 -33.01
CA GLY A 85 -11.98 2.90 -33.71
C GLY A 85 -10.66 2.21 -33.33
N ASP A 86 -9.90 2.81 -32.43
CA ASP A 86 -8.62 2.29 -31.96
C ASP A 86 -8.84 1.36 -30.76
N ALA A 87 -8.81 0.06 -31.03
CA ALA A 87 -9.05 -0.97 -30.04
C ALA A 87 -7.73 -1.60 -29.60
N GLY A 88 -7.61 -1.89 -28.30
CA GLY A 88 -6.46 -2.56 -27.74
C GLY A 88 -6.85 -3.87 -27.06
N LEU A 89 -5.85 -4.70 -26.77
CA LEU A 89 -6.02 -5.94 -26.01
C LEU A 89 -6.20 -5.64 -24.53
N VAL A 90 -7.31 -6.11 -23.95
CA VAL A 90 -7.71 -5.82 -22.58
C VAL A 90 -7.72 -7.08 -21.72
N ALA A 91 -7.03 -7.03 -20.59
CA ALA A 91 -7.14 -8.02 -19.52
C ALA A 91 -8.41 -7.73 -18.68
N LYS A 92 -9.43 -8.58 -18.79
CA LYS A 92 -10.78 -8.32 -18.23
C LYS A 92 -11.01 -8.91 -16.84
N SER A 93 -10.23 -9.90 -16.43
CA SER A 93 -10.47 -10.59 -15.16
C SER A 93 -9.78 -9.88 -13.98
N GLU A 94 -10.49 -9.74 -12.87
CA GLU A 94 -9.92 -9.26 -11.60
C GLU A 94 -9.30 -10.43 -10.82
N ALA A 95 -8.23 -10.16 -10.06
CA ALA A 95 -7.54 -11.12 -9.20
C ALA A 95 -7.17 -12.45 -9.92
N ALA A 96 -6.73 -12.36 -11.17
CA ALA A 96 -6.49 -13.53 -12.03
C ALA A 96 -5.10 -13.53 -12.67
N GLN A 97 -4.58 -14.73 -12.91
CA GLN A 97 -3.41 -14.96 -13.75
C GLN A 97 -3.83 -14.89 -15.23
N HIS A 98 -3.19 -14.02 -16.00
CA HIS A 98 -3.41 -13.85 -17.43
C HIS A 98 -2.17 -14.28 -18.19
N ALA A 99 -2.34 -15.08 -19.24
CA ALA A 99 -1.27 -15.37 -20.18
C ALA A 99 -1.80 -15.39 -21.62
N ILE A 100 -1.16 -14.64 -22.50
CA ILE A 100 -1.42 -14.63 -23.95
C ILE A 100 -0.14 -14.33 -24.70
N SER A 101 0.07 -14.93 -25.87
CA SER A 101 1.27 -14.72 -26.66
C SER A 101 0.98 -14.68 -28.15
N ALA A 102 1.83 -13.95 -28.88
CA ALA A 102 1.93 -13.96 -30.33
C ALA A 102 3.34 -14.43 -30.72
N LEU A 103 3.41 -15.52 -31.47
CA LEU A 103 4.67 -16.09 -31.94
C LEU A 103 5.03 -15.49 -33.29
N PHE A 104 6.32 -15.27 -33.51
CA PHE A 104 6.81 -14.71 -34.76
C PHE A 104 7.00 -15.82 -35.80
N GLU A 105 6.73 -15.51 -37.07
CA GLU A 105 7.05 -16.41 -38.18
C GLU A 105 8.56 -16.67 -38.28
N LYS A 106 9.36 -15.65 -37.96
CA LYS A 106 10.82 -15.71 -37.94
C LYS A 106 11.33 -15.06 -36.65
N PRO A 107 12.26 -15.70 -35.93
CA PRO A 107 12.89 -15.09 -34.77
C PRO A 107 13.58 -13.77 -35.11
N ILE A 108 13.47 -12.80 -34.20
CA ILE A 108 14.18 -11.53 -34.27
C ILE A 108 15.53 -11.72 -33.56
N ASP A 109 16.62 -11.59 -34.32
CA ASP A 109 17.98 -11.61 -33.77
C ASP A 109 18.47 -10.16 -33.58
N PRO A 110 18.67 -9.70 -32.33
CA PRO A 110 19.17 -8.36 -32.05
C PRO A 110 20.68 -8.22 -32.29
N LYS A 111 21.40 -9.29 -32.63
CA LYS A 111 22.86 -9.26 -32.78
C LYS A 111 23.33 -8.18 -33.75
N GLY A 112 24.20 -7.29 -33.24
CA GLY A 112 24.82 -6.22 -34.01
C GLY A 112 23.88 -5.09 -34.44
N LYS A 113 22.64 -5.07 -33.95
CA LYS A 113 21.63 -4.03 -34.24
C LYS A 113 21.01 -3.52 -32.95
N PRO A 114 20.49 -2.29 -32.91
CA PRO A 114 19.65 -1.88 -31.80
C PRO A 114 18.45 -2.82 -31.66
N LEU A 115 18.00 -3.05 -30.44
CA LEU A 115 16.71 -3.66 -30.16
C LEU A 115 15.83 -2.60 -29.51
N VAL A 116 14.67 -2.35 -30.12
CA VAL A 116 13.70 -1.38 -29.66
C VAL A 116 12.39 -2.08 -29.40
N VAL A 117 11.87 -1.91 -28.19
CA VAL A 117 10.61 -2.48 -27.72
C VAL A 117 9.76 -1.32 -27.23
N GLN A 118 8.61 -1.10 -27.85
CA GLN A 118 7.71 -0.01 -27.51
C GLN A 118 6.29 -0.53 -27.44
N TYR A 119 5.51 -0.10 -26.45
CA TYR A 119 4.09 -0.40 -26.38
C TYR A 119 3.35 0.58 -25.46
N GLU A 120 2.04 0.63 -25.62
CA GLU A 120 1.15 1.47 -24.85
C GLU A 120 0.42 0.62 -23.78
N VAL A 121 0.26 1.19 -22.59
CA VAL A 121 -0.52 0.63 -21.49
C VAL A 121 -1.50 1.67 -21.00
N LYS A 122 -2.77 1.31 -20.87
CA LYS A 122 -3.80 2.13 -20.25
C LYS A 122 -4.47 1.40 -19.10
N LEU A 123 -4.29 1.94 -17.90
CA LEU A 123 -4.85 1.41 -16.67
C LEU A 123 -6.23 2.05 -16.41
N GLN A 124 -7.26 1.59 -17.11
CA GLN A 124 -8.58 2.27 -17.13
C GLN A 124 -9.20 2.43 -15.73
N LYS A 125 -8.97 1.43 -14.85
CA LYS A 125 -9.40 1.43 -13.43
C LYS A 125 -8.26 1.72 -12.45
N GLY A 126 -7.08 2.11 -12.94
CA GLY A 126 -5.84 2.19 -12.16
C GLY A 126 -5.23 0.81 -11.87
N LEU A 127 -4.11 0.81 -11.15
CA LEU A 127 -3.38 -0.40 -10.76
C LEU A 127 -2.94 -0.25 -9.31
N GLN A 128 -3.43 -1.13 -8.43
CA GLN A 128 -3.04 -1.16 -7.02
C GLN A 128 -2.04 -2.28 -6.74
N CYS A 129 -2.29 -3.45 -7.34
CA CYS A 129 -1.40 -4.61 -7.24
C CYS A 129 -1.54 -5.49 -8.48
N GLY A 130 -0.54 -5.45 -9.37
CA GLY A 130 -0.47 -6.23 -10.58
C GLY A 130 0.64 -5.76 -11.53
N GLY A 131 0.94 -6.62 -12.51
CA GLY A 131 1.87 -6.33 -13.60
C GLY A 131 1.16 -5.83 -14.86
N ALA A 132 1.81 -4.95 -15.61
CA ALA A 132 1.42 -4.58 -16.97
C ALA A 132 2.66 -4.53 -17.89
N TYR A 133 3.58 -5.46 -17.65
CA TYR A 133 4.79 -5.68 -18.45
C TYR A 133 4.55 -6.70 -19.55
N LEU A 134 5.34 -6.61 -20.62
CA LEU A 134 5.43 -7.64 -21.66
C LEU A 134 6.69 -8.49 -21.47
N LYS A 135 6.67 -9.68 -22.07
CA LYS A 135 7.82 -10.58 -22.21
C LYS A 135 8.12 -10.81 -23.68
N LEU A 136 9.38 -10.69 -24.05
CA LEU A 136 9.92 -11.15 -25.33
C LEU A 136 10.41 -12.58 -25.14
N LEU A 137 9.77 -13.53 -25.80
CA LEU A 137 9.97 -14.95 -25.56
C LEU A 137 11.21 -15.45 -26.32
N SER A 138 12.09 -16.20 -25.64
CA SER A 138 13.33 -16.69 -26.23
C SER A 138 13.06 -17.79 -27.23
N GLU A 139 13.77 -17.78 -28.36
CA GLU A 139 13.84 -18.93 -29.23
C GLU A 139 14.30 -20.17 -28.44
N SER A 140 13.59 -21.28 -28.62
CA SER A 140 13.90 -22.58 -28.03
C SER A 140 14.02 -23.63 -29.13
N PRO A 141 14.97 -24.59 -29.03
CA PRO A 141 15.07 -25.70 -29.98
C PRO A 141 13.77 -26.51 -30.13
N GLU A 142 12.96 -26.57 -29.08
CA GLU A 142 11.68 -27.29 -29.04
C GLU A 142 10.50 -26.42 -29.56
N GLY A 143 10.78 -25.17 -29.92
CA GLY A 143 9.76 -24.15 -30.19
C GLY A 143 9.05 -23.68 -28.93
N ILE A 144 8.23 -22.64 -29.09
CA ILE A 144 7.38 -22.12 -28.01
C ILE A 144 5.94 -22.57 -28.29
N GLN A 145 5.32 -23.22 -27.31
CA GLN A 145 3.92 -23.62 -27.40
C GLN A 145 3.04 -22.54 -26.78
N ALA A 146 2.36 -21.74 -27.60
CA ALA A 146 1.57 -20.60 -27.11
C ALA A 146 0.48 -20.99 -26.09
N LYS A 147 -0.13 -22.18 -26.24
CA LYS A 147 -1.13 -22.72 -25.29
C LYS A 147 -0.55 -23.16 -23.94
N GLN A 148 0.77 -23.31 -23.85
CA GLN A 148 1.51 -23.69 -22.64
C GLN A 148 2.31 -22.50 -22.07
N PHE A 149 2.08 -21.29 -22.59
CA PHE A 149 2.76 -20.08 -22.13
C PHE A 149 2.49 -19.83 -20.64
N SER A 150 3.56 -19.66 -19.88
CA SER A 150 3.55 -19.60 -18.41
C SER A 150 4.80 -18.89 -17.88
N ASP A 151 4.87 -18.69 -16.57
CA ASP A 151 6.01 -18.18 -15.81
C ASP A 151 7.32 -18.92 -16.10
N LYS A 152 7.25 -20.21 -16.45
CA LYS A 152 8.44 -21.03 -16.78
C LYS A 152 8.90 -20.90 -18.23
N THR A 153 8.11 -20.24 -19.07
CA THR A 153 8.45 -20.10 -20.50
C THR A 153 9.72 -19.26 -20.66
N PRO A 154 10.75 -19.74 -21.38
CA PRO A 154 11.97 -18.98 -21.62
C PRO A 154 11.69 -17.63 -22.27
N TYR A 155 12.31 -16.59 -21.75
CA TYR A 155 12.18 -15.21 -22.25
C TYR A 155 13.54 -14.53 -22.30
N THR A 156 13.71 -13.61 -23.25
CA THR A 156 14.93 -12.84 -23.46
C THR A 156 14.86 -11.54 -22.65
N ILE A 157 13.74 -10.84 -22.72
CA ILE A 157 13.47 -9.59 -22.01
C ILE A 157 12.11 -9.64 -21.32
N MET A 158 12.02 -9.11 -20.11
CA MET A 158 10.78 -8.67 -19.49
C MET A 158 10.87 -7.15 -19.28
N PHE A 159 9.90 -6.41 -19.82
CA PHE A 159 9.93 -4.95 -19.81
C PHE A 159 8.54 -4.37 -19.57
N GLY A 160 8.43 -3.39 -18.65
CA GLY A 160 7.21 -2.65 -18.43
C GLY A 160 6.84 -2.36 -16.97
N PRO A 161 5.74 -1.62 -16.74
CA PRO A 161 5.31 -1.22 -15.40
C PRO A 161 4.78 -2.40 -14.58
N ASP A 162 5.07 -2.35 -13.29
CA ASP A 162 4.59 -3.26 -12.26
C ASP A 162 4.39 -2.48 -10.95
N LYS A 163 3.21 -2.62 -10.36
CA LYS A 163 2.86 -1.91 -9.13
C LYS A 163 2.19 -2.90 -8.19
N CYS A 164 2.72 -3.05 -6.98
CA CYS A 164 2.01 -3.72 -5.90
C CYS A 164 2.35 -3.12 -4.53
N GLY A 165 1.32 -2.57 -3.88
CA GLY A 165 1.48 -1.89 -2.59
C GLY A 165 2.39 -0.67 -2.72
N ALA A 166 3.48 -0.65 -1.94
CA ALA A 166 4.48 0.42 -2.02
C ALA A 166 5.46 0.25 -3.20
N THR A 167 5.53 -0.94 -3.80
CA THR A 167 6.37 -1.21 -4.96
C THR A 167 5.73 -0.61 -6.21
N ASN A 168 6.47 0.21 -6.93
CA ASN A 168 6.01 0.84 -8.16
C ASN A 168 7.24 1.04 -9.07
N LYS A 169 7.41 0.21 -10.09
CA LYS A 169 8.63 0.20 -10.92
C LYS A 169 8.32 -0.13 -12.36
N VAL A 170 9.20 0.28 -13.26
CA VAL A 170 9.27 -0.26 -14.62
C VAL A 170 10.40 -1.28 -14.65
N HIS A 171 10.05 -2.54 -14.84
CA HIS A 171 11.01 -3.62 -15.00
C HIS A 171 11.79 -3.45 -16.29
N PHE A 172 13.09 -3.69 -16.23
CA PHE A 172 13.89 -4.12 -17.35
C PHE A 172 14.75 -5.27 -16.85
N ILE A 173 14.36 -6.48 -17.25
CA ILE A 173 15.04 -7.72 -16.91
C ILE A 173 15.46 -8.38 -18.21
N PHE A 174 16.73 -8.78 -18.31
CA PHE A 174 17.18 -9.63 -19.40
C PHE A 174 17.83 -10.89 -18.86
N ARG A 175 17.76 -11.97 -19.63
CA ARG A 175 18.32 -13.26 -19.23
C ARG A 175 19.64 -13.52 -19.96
N ARG A 176 20.64 -13.97 -19.21
CA ARG A 176 21.96 -14.33 -19.75
C ARG A 176 22.34 -15.75 -19.40
N LYS A 177 22.79 -16.50 -20.41
CA LYS A 177 23.31 -17.85 -20.24
C LYS A 177 24.77 -17.78 -19.79
N ASN A 178 25.10 -18.43 -18.68
CA ASN A 178 26.49 -18.64 -18.31
C ASN A 178 27.09 -19.69 -19.28
N PRO A 179 28.16 -19.37 -20.03
CA PRO A 179 28.75 -20.28 -21.01
C PRO A 179 29.45 -21.49 -20.36
N LYS A 180 29.82 -21.42 -19.08
CA LYS A 180 30.48 -22.50 -18.34
C LYS A 180 29.48 -23.48 -17.72
N THR A 181 28.43 -22.99 -17.06
CA THR A 181 27.43 -23.84 -16.40
C THR A 181 26.26 -24.20 -17.31
N GLY A 182 26.00 -23.37 -18.34
CA GLY A 182 24.84 -23.50 -19.22
C GLY A 182 23.54 -22.96 -18.62
N GLU A 183 23.57 -22.49 -17.38
CA GLU A 183 22.41 -21.97 -16.64
C GLU A 183 22.08 -20.54 -17.08
N PHE A 184 20.81 -20.17 -16.93
CA PHE A 184 20.31 -18.84 -17.24
C PHE A 184 20.07 -18.04 -15.97
N ASP A 185 20.69 -16.87 -15.88
CA ASP A 185 20.46 -15.90 -14.82
C ASP A 185 19.62 -14.74 -15.33
N GLU A 186 18.67 -14.29 -14.52
CA GLU A 186 17.98 -13.02 -14.71
C GLU A 186 18.83 -11.87 -14.18
N LYS A 187 18.98 -10.82 -14.98
CA LYS A 187 19.68 -9.58 -14.61
C LYS A 187 18.63 -8.50 -14.49
N HIS A 188 18.44 -7.96 -13.29
CA HIS A 188 17.40 -6.98 -12.98
C HIS A 188 17.99 -5.57 -12.94
N LEU A 189 17.41 -4.64 -13.70
CA LEU A 189 17.81 -3.23 -13.66
C LEU A 189 17.66 -2.65 -12.24
N THR A 190 18.70 -2.01 -11.72
CA THR A 190 18.73 -1.37 -10.40
C THR A 190 19.59 -0.09 -10.43
N PRO A 191 19.05 1.10 -10.07
CA PRO A 191 17.66 1.38 -9.71
C PRO A 191 16.73 1.43 -10.94
N THR A 192 15.47 1.04 -10.74
CA THR A 192 14.42 1.10 -11.77
C THR A 192 13.78 2.49 -11.86
N PRO A 193 13.36 2.94 -13.06
CA PRO A 193 12.51 4.12 -13.17
C PRO A 193 11.11 3.84 -12.61
N PHE A 194 10.42 4.91 -12.19
CA PHE A 194 9.03 4.85 -11.74
C PHE A 194 8.11 5.07 -12.94
N PRO A 195 7.00 4.32 -13.05
CA PRO A 195 6.00 4.66 -14.04
C PRO A 195 5.37 6.00 -13.68
N LYS A 196 4.75 6.67 -14.66
CA LYS A 196 3.86 7.81 -14.42
C LYS A 196 2.49 7.29 -13.92
N SER A 197 2.54 6.40 -12.94
CA SER A 197 1.44 5.57 -12.47
C SER A 197 0.61 6.32 -11.43
N ASP A 198 -0.33 7.12 -11.92
CA ASP A 198 -1.61 7.46 -11.25
C ASP A 198 -2.62 8.15 -12.20
N THR A 199 -2.40 8.08 -13.52
CA THR A 199 -3.33 8.66 -14.49
C THR A 199 -4.20 7.57 -15.13
N LYS A 200 -5.47 7.88 -15.40
CA LYS A 200 -6.38 7.05 -16.21
C LYS A 200 -6.04 7.11 -17.72
N LYS A 201 -4.90 7.72 -18.04
CA LYS A 201 -4.44 7.99 -19.40
C LYS A 201 -3.59 6.83 -19.89
N THR A 202 -3.42 6.80 -21.21
CA THR A 202 -2.48 5.91 -21.87
C THR A 202 -1.05 6.35 -21.52
N GLY A 203 -0.19 5.39 -21.17
CA GLY A 203 1.24 5.59 -21.00
C GLY A 203 2.02 4.81 -22.06
N LEU A 204 3.09 5.40 -22.58
CA LEU A 204 3.96 4.80 -23.59
C LEU A 204 5.27 4.36 -22.94
N TYR A 205 5.63 3.10 -23.08
CA TYR A 205 6.88 2.54 -22.55
C TYR A 205 7.77 2.12 -23.70
N THR A 206 8.98 2.67 -23.77
CA THR A 206 9.98 2.34 -24.80
C THR A 206 11.29 1.91 -24.14
N LEU A 207 11.82 0.77 -24.57
CA LEU A 207 13.15 0.27 -24.23
C LEU A 207 14.00 0.24 -25.50
N ILE A 208 15.17 0.84 -25.43
CA ILE A 208 16.19 0.83 -26.48
C ILE A 208 17.43 0.17 -25.90
N ILE A 209 17.93 -0.86 -26.57
CA ILE A 209 19.21 -1.52 -26.26
C ILE A 209 20.12 -1.36 -27.47
N ASN A 210 21.28 -0.76 -27.27
CA ASN A 210 22.22 -0.47 -28.33
C ASN A 210 23.33 -1.55 -28.41
N PRO A 211 23.92 -1.77 -29.59
CA PRO A 211 25.03 -2.72 -29.76
C PRO A 211 26.29 -2.41 -28.93
N ASP A 212 26.43 -1.18 -28.44
CA ASP A 212 27.55 -0.73 -27.61
C ASP A 212 27.36 -1.03 -26.10
N ASN A 213 26.41 -1.92 -25.77
CA ASN A 213 26.02 -2.30 -24.41
C ASN A 213 25.40 -1.16 -23.58
N THR A 214 24.93 -0.10 -24.23
CA THR A 214 24.11 0.94 -23.59
C THR A 214 22.62 0.64 -23.73
N TYR A 215 21.82 1.20 -22.84
CA TYR A 215 20.37 1.14 -22.92
C TYR A 215 19.74 2.47 -22.53
N GLU A 216 18.50 2.68 -22.99
CA GLU A 216 17.67 3.82 -22.66
C GLU A 216 16.22 3.40 -22.49
N ILE A 217 15.56 3.91 -21.45
CA ILE A 217 14.14 3.71 -21.17
C ILE A 217 13.44 5.06 -21.26
N LEU A 218 12.46 5.13 -22.15
CA LEU A 218 11.60 6.29 -22.32
C LEU A 218 10.20 5.98 -21.81
N ILE A 219 9.62 6.92 -21.06
CA ILE A 219 8.23 6.88 -20.60
C ILE A 219 7.53 8.13 -21.13
N ASP A 220 6.52 7.94 -21.98
CA ASP A 220 5.83 9.00 -22.72
C ASP A 220 6.79 9.84 -23.59
N ASN A 221 7.72 9.17 -24.26
CA ASN A 221 8.83 9.76 -25.04
C ASN A 221 9.84 10.59 -24.23
N GLU A 222 9.77 10.58 -22.90
CA GLU A 222 10.76 11.22 -22.03
C GLU A 222 11.79 10.20 -21.54
N SER A 223 13.09 10.50 -21.73
CA SER A 223 14.19 9.66 -21.22
C SER A 223 14.18 9.65 -19.69
N THR A 224 13.84 8.51 -19.10
CA THR A 224 13.73 8.36 -17.63
C THR A 224 14.92 7.66 -17.02
N LYS A 225 15.57 6.76 -17.76
CA LYS A 225 16.79 6.06 -17.34
C LYS A 225 17.63 5.72 -18.57
N LYS A 226 18.92 6.00 -18.48
CA LYS A 226 19.93 5.60 -19.46
C LYS A 226 21.16 5.09 -18.73
N GLY A 227 21.88 4.15 -19.32
CA GLY A 227 22.98 3.50 -18.63
C GLY A 227 23.68 2.44 -19.47
N LYS A 228 24.45 1.60 -18.79
CA LYS A 228 25.18 0.48 -19.40
C LYS A 228 24.76 -0.84 -18.76
N LEU A 229 24.67 -1.88 -19.58
CA LEU A 229 24.25 -3.22 -19.14
C LEU A 229 25.18 -3.80 -18.06
N HIS A 230 26.48 -3.48 -18.06
CA HIS A 230 27.44 -3.95 -17.06
C HIS A 230 27.32 -3.31 -15.68
N GLU A 231 26.78 -2.09 -15.62
CA GLU A 231 26.88 -1.23 -14.42
C GLU A 231 25.57 -1.20 -13.63
N ASP A 232 24.43 -1.21 -14.33
CA ASP A 232 23.12 -0.92 -13.74
C ASP A 232 22.30 -2.18 -13.36
N PHE A 233 22.89 -3.38 -13.33
CA PHE A 233 22.14 -4.63 -13.14
C PHE A 233 22.54 -5.44 -11.91
N ALA A 234 21.54 -6.04 -11.27
CA ALA A 234 21.67 -6.92 -10.12
C ALA A 234 20.96 -8.27 -10.38
N PRO A 235 21.63 -9.43 -10.18
CA PRO A 235 23.08 -9.56 -10.02
C PRO A 235 23.82 -8.98 -11.23
N SER A 236 25.12 -8.68 -11.06
CA SER A 236 25.95 -8.18 -12.16
C SER A 236 25.94 -9.16 -13.33
N VAL A 237 26.16 -8.65 -14.55
CA VAL A 237 26.20 -9.44 -15.79
C VAL A 237 27.22 -10.55 -15.64
N GLU A 238 28.42 -10.20 -15.22
CA GLU A 238 29.46 -11.14 -14.87
C GLU A 238 29.26 -11.68 -13.45
N PRO A 239 29.42 -12.99 -13.25
CA PRO A 239 29.50 -13.56 -11.92
C PRO A 239 30.71 -12.99 -11.14
N PRO A 240 30.72 -13.06 -9.79
CA PRO A 240 31.82 -12.54 -9.00
C PRO A 240 33.11 -13.30 -9.31
N LYS A 241 34.25 -12.58 -9.32
CA LYS A 241 35.57 -13.16 -9.59
C LYS A 241 36.01 -14.18 -8.53
N THR A 242 35.57 -13.99 -7.29
CA THR A 242 35.84 -14.89 -6.18
C THR A 242 34.55 -15.27 -5.48
N ILE A 243 34.53 -16.47 -4.90
CA ILE A 243 33.45 -16.98 -4.06
C ILE A 243 34.02 -17.43 -2.73
N PRO A 244 33.23 -17.40 -1.63
CA PRO A 244 33.65 -18.01 -0.38
C PRO A 244 33.87 -19.51 -0.57
N ASP A 245 34.96 -20.02 -0.01
CA ASP A 245 35.27 -21.44 0.02
C ASP A 245 34.28 -22.15 0.93
N VAL A 246 33.46 -23.02 0.35
CA VAL A 246 32.43 -23.79 1.08
C VAL A 246 33.04 -24.89 1.95
N ASP A 247 34.29 -25.28 1.68
CA ASP A 247 35.02 -26.30 2.43
C ASP A 247 35.85 -25.69 3.58
N ASP A 248 36.06 -24.36 3.58
CA ASP A 248 36.73 -23.65 4.66
C ASP A 248 35.79 -23.52 5.87
N LYS A 249 36.27 -23.93 7.04
CA LYS A 249 35.48 -23.96 8.28
C LYS A 249 36.14 -23.08 9.32
N GLN A 250 35.32 -22.45 10.16
CA GLN A 250 35.80 -21.70 11.30
C GLN A 250 36.67 -22.61 12.20
N PRO A 251 37.93 -22.24 12.46
CA PRO A 251 38.75 -22.97 13.41
C PRO A 251 38.15 -22.94 14.83
N GLU A 252 38.31 -24.03 15.58
CA GLU A 252 37.80 -24.13 16.97
C GLU A 252 38.44 -23.08 17.90
N ASP A 253 39.65 -22.62 17.59
CA ASP A 253 40.37 -21.59 18.34
C ASP A 253 40.03 -20.15 17.87
N TRP A 254 39.03 -19.99 17.00
CA TRP A 254 38.60 -18.68 16.51
C TRP A 254 37.52 -18.07 17.40
N VAL A 255 37.94 -17.17 18.28
CA VAL A 255 37.07 -16.49 19.24
C VAL A 255 36.39 -15.29 18.58
N THR A 256 35.05 -15.32 18.56
CA THR A 256 34.20 -14.26 17.99
C THR A 256 33.56 -13.38 19.06
N GLU A 257 33.65 -13.75 20.33
CA GLU A 257 33.20 -12.96 21.46
C GLU A 257 34.16 -11.79 21.70
N GLN A 258 33.70 -10.57 21.41
CA GLN A 258 34.46 -9.34 21.61
C GLN A 258 34.79 -9.08 23.08
N THR A 259 33.92 -9.50 23.99
CA THR A 259 34.05 -9.23 25.42
C THR A 259 33.86 -10.51 26.23
N ILE A 260 34.65 -10.66 27.29
CA ILE A 260 34.51 -11.73 28.29
C ILE A 260 34.34 -11.12 29.67
N ASP A 261 33.76 -11.89 30.58
CA ASP A 261 33.72 -11.53 32.00
C ASP A 261 35.16 -11.46 32.55
N ASP A 262 35.48 -10.40 33.30
CA ASP A 262 36.82 -10.21 33.85
C ASP A 262 37.18 -11.37 34.80
N PRO A 263 38.16 -12.22 34.44
CA PRO A 263 38.52 -13.38 35.25
C PRO A 263 39.18 -12.97 36.58
N LYS A 264 39.59 -11.70 36.74
CA LYS A 264 40.16 -11.16 37.97
C LYS A 264 39.11 -10.53 38.88
N ALA A 265 37.91 -10.28 38.38
CA ALA A 265 36.84 -9.73 39.19
C ALA A 265 36.27 -10.81 40.10
N VAL A 266 36.23 -10.53 41.39
CA VAL A 266 35.64 -11.40 42.40
C VAL A 266 34.44 -10.69 43.00
N LYS A 267 33.35 -11.43 43.21
CA LYS A 267 32.17 -10.95 43.91
C LYS A 267 32.57 -10.32 45.25
N PRO A 268 32.24 -9.03 45.50
CA PRO A 268 32.52 -8.39 46.77
C PRO A 268 31.83 -9.12 47.94
N ALA A 269 32.50 -9.19 49.09
CA ALA A 269 31.98 -9.88 50.27
C ALA A 269 30.70 -9.21 50.84
N ASP A 270 30.50 -7.92 50.56
CA ASP A 270 29.33 -7.12 50.94
C ASP A 270 28.19 -7.16 49.91
N TRP A 271 28.25 -8.07 48.93
CA TRP A 271 27.21 -8.27 47.93
C TRP A 271 26.33 -9.47 48.29
N ASP A 272 25.22 -9.21 48.97
CA ASP A 272 24.21 -10.23 49.28
C ASP A 272 23.22 -10.36 48.11
N GLU A 273 23.25 -11.50 47.42
CA GLU A 273 22.36 -11.82 46.29
C GLU A 273 20.99 -12.35 46.74
N ASN A 274 20.87 -12.71 48.03
CA ASN A 274 19.62 -13.21 48.61
C ASN A 274 18.84 -12.10 49.32
N ALA A 275 19.39 -10.88 49.38
CA ALA A 275 18.65 -9.73 49.87
C ALA A 275 17.35 -9.57 49.05
N PRO A 276 16.20 -9.37 49.70
CA PRO A 276 14.96 -9.11 48.97
C PRO A 276 14.99 -7.70 48.38
N GLU A 277 14.38 -7.52 47.21
CA GLU A 277 14.30 -6.21 46.52
C GLU A 277 13.51 -5.18 47.33
N VAL A 278 12.54 -5.67 48.10
CA VAL A 278 11.69 -4.86 48.97
C VAL A 278 11.69 -5.40 50.39
N ILE A 279 11.62 -4.49 51.34
CA ILE A 279 11.45 -4.79 52.76
C ILE A 279 10.22 -4.04 53.30
N PRO A 280 9.55 -4.55 54.34
CA PRO A 280 8.53 -3.80 55.05
C PRO A 280 9.10 -2.46 55.54
N ASP A 281 8.38 -1.37 55.30
CA ASP A 281 8.75 -0.03 55.74
C ASP A 281 8.85 0.02 57.28
N PRO A 282 10.05 0.25 57.84
CA PRO A 282 10.25 0.29 59.29
C PRO A 282 9.65 1.56 59.93
N ASP A 283 9.42 2.61 59.15
CA ASP A 283 8.89 3.90 59.62
C ASP A 283 7.37 4.00 59.44
N ALA A 284 6.77 3.10 58.66
CA ALA A 284 5.33 3.06 58.45
C ALA A 284 4.60 2.61 59.73
N LYS A 285 3.67 3.46 60.18
CA LYS A 285 2.73 3.17 61.24
C LYS A 285 1.34 3.00 60.66
N LYS A 286 0.59 2.02 61.18
CA LYS A 286 -0.82 1.83 60.82
C LYS A 286 -1.60 3.12 61.08
N PRO A 287 -2.33 3.67 60.09
CA PRO A 287 -3.16 4.85 60.29
C PRO A 287 -4.24 4.63 61.35
N GLU A 288 -4.51 5.65 62.18
CA GLU A 288 -5.63 5.63 63.12
C GLU A 288 -6.95 5.61 62.35
N GLY A 289 -7.82 4.64 62.63
CA GLY A 289 -9.11 4.46 61.94
C GLY A 289 -9.14 3.40 60.83
N TRP A 290 -8.05 2.64 60.62
CA TRP A 290 -8.04 1.51 59.68
C TRP A 290 -8.96 0.36 60.12
N LEU A 291 -9.87 -0.06 59.24
CA LEU A 291 -10.91 -1.05 59.51
C LEU A 291 -10.43 -2.47 59.16
N GLU A 292 -9.81 -3.18 60.11
CA GLU A 292 -9.24 -4.52 59.83
C GLU A 292 -10.27 -5.63 59.60
N ASP A 293 -11.46 -5.47 60.19
CA ASP A 293 -12.52 -6.48 60.14
C ASP A 293 -13.43 -6.35 58.90
N GLU A 294 -13.30 -5.26 58.14
CA GLU A 294 -14.07 -5.03 56.91
C GLU A 294 -13.18 -5.33 55.70
N PRO A 295 -13.61 -6.18 54.74
CA PRO A 295 -12.81 -6.48 53.56
C PRO A 295 -12.73 -5.29 52.61
N ASP A 296 -11.64 -5.17 51.86
CA ASP A 296 -11.43 -4.10 50.87
C ASP A 296 -12.47 -4.14 49.74
N ASN A 297 -12.91 -5.34 49.38
CA ASN A 297 -13.95 -5.54 48.38
C ASN A 297 -15.08 -6.41 48.95
N VAL A 298 -16.30 -6.12 48.53
CA VAL A 298 -17.51 -6.89 48.82
C VAL A 298 -18.17 -7.29 47.52
N ALA A 299 -18.95 -8.37 47.53
CA ALA A 299 -19.76 -8.73 46.38
C ALA A 299 -20.74 -7.60 46.05
N ASP A 300 -20.86 -7.25 44.77
CA ASP A 300 -21.80 -6.24 44.29
C ASP A 300 -23.24 -6.68 44.60
N PRO A 301 -23.96 -5.95 45.47
CA PRO A 301 -25.32 -6.33 45.85
C PRO A 301 -26.33 -6.16 44.71
N ASP A 302 -25.99 -5.38 43.67
CA ASP A 302 -26.86 -5.10 42.52
C ASP A 302 -26.55 -6.02 41.32
N ALA A 303 -25.49 -6.84 41.41
CA ALA A 303 -25.17 -7.80 40.37
C ALA A 303 -26.08 -9.03 40.46
N ALA A 304 -26.80 -9.31 39.39
CA ALA A 304 -27.57 -10.53 39.22
C ALA A 304 -26.87 -11.48 38.24
N LYS A 305 -27.03 -12.78 38.47
CA LYS A 305 -26.56 -13.82 37.55
C LYS A 305 -27.25 -13.66 36.17
N PRO A 306 -26.49 -13.59 35.06
CA PRO A 306 -27.08 -13.55 33.71
C PRO A 306 -27.90 -14.80 33.40
N GLU A 307 -28.99 -14.64 32.65
CA GLU A 307 -29.87 -15.76 32.28
C GLU A 307 -29.19 -16.80 31.38
N GLU A 308 -28.20 -16.37 30.61
CA GLU A 308 -27.39 -17.21 29.73
C GLU A 308 -26.22 -17.93 30.42
N TRP A 309 -26.01 -17.73 31.73
CA TRP A 309 -24.91 -18.37 32.46
C TRP A 309 -25.27 -19.80 32.91
N ASP A 310 -24.51 -20.77 32.44
CA ASP A 310 -24.69 -22.18 32.79
C ASP A 310 -23.64 -22.60 33.83
N ASP A 311 -24.05 -22.96 35.06
CA ASP A 311 -23.08 -23.32 36.10
C ASP A 311 -22.35 -24.65 35.84
N GLU A 312 -22.87 -25.52 34.96
CA GLU A 312 -22.23 -26.80 34.60
C GLU A 312 -21.13 -26.61 33.55
N GLU A 313 -21.31 -25.68 32.60
CA GLU A 313 -20.33 -25.40 31.53
C GLU A 313 -19.40 -24.22 31.89
N ASP A 314 -19.92 -23.18 32.54
CA ASP A 314 -19.19 -21.93 32.87
C ASP A 314 -18.70 -21.85 34.34
N GLY A 315 -19.16 -22.77 35.20
CA GLY A 315 -18.83 -22.83 36.64
C GLY A 315 -19.76 -22.00 37.54
N GLU A 316 -19.65 -22.15 38.87
CA GLU A 316 -20.50 -21.43 39.83
C GLU A 316 -20.36 -19.91 39.68
N TRP A 317 -21.46 -19.23 39.35
CA TRP A 317 -21.44 -17.77 39.20
C TRP A 317 -21.11 -17.07 40.54
N VAL A 318 -20.06 -16.24 40.53
CA VAL A 318 -19.67 -15.40 41.67
C VAL A 318 -19.87 -13.93 41.31
N ALA A 319 -20.59 -13.20 42.15
CA ALA A 319 -20.83 -11.77 41.93
C ALA A 319 -19.51 -10.98 41.84
N PRO A 320 -19.40 -10.02 40.89
CA PRO A 320 -18.26 -9.12 40.79
C PRO A 320 -17.96 -8.44 42.14
N GLN A 321 -16.68 -8.35 42.49
CA GLN A 321 -16.24 -7.69 43.71
C GLN A 321 -16.14 -6.18 43.46
N ILE A 322 -16.84 -5.38 44.26
CA ILE A 322 -16.77 -3.91 44.25
C ILE A 322 -16.05 -3.40 45.50
N PRO A 323 -15.39 -2.23 45.45
CA PRO A 323 -14.79 -1.62 46.63
C PRO A 323 -15.84 -1.43 47.72
N ASN A 324 -15.54 -1.88 48.94
CA ASN A 324 -16.48 -1.79 50.05
C ASN A 324 -16.80 -0.33 50.36
N PRO A 325 -18.08 0.10 50.28
CA PRO A 325 -18.47 1.50 50.49
C PRO A 325 -18.04 2.06 51.86
N LYS A 326 -17.93 1.21 52.90
CA LYS A 326 -17.46 1.61 54.23
C LYS A 326 -15.98 2.00 54.27
N CYS A 327 -15.21 1.57 53.27
CA CYS A 327 -13.79 1.83 53.15
C CYS A 327 -13.48 3.16 52.45
N VAL A 328 -14.50 3.81 51.88
CA VAL A 328 -14.36 5.12 51.21
C VAL A 328 -14.13 6.23 52.22
N ASP A 329 -14.80 6.16 53.38
CA ASP A 329 -14.71 7.17 54.45
C ASP A 329 -13.61 6.82 55.49
N ALA A 330 -12.96 5.66 55.36
CA ALA A 330 -11.90 5.20 56.25
C ALA A 330 -10.51 5.33 55.59
N PRO A 331 -9.42 5.43 56.36
CA PRO A 331 -8.05 5.43 55.82
C PRO A 331 -7.65 4.16 55.07
N GLY A 332 -8.38 3.06 55.29
CA GLY A 332 -8.21 1.77 54.61
C GLY A 332 -8.93 0.64 55.33
N CYS A 333 -9.03 -0.52 54.67
CA CYS A 333 -9.75 -1.69 55.13
C CYS A 333 -8.90 -2.96 55.01
N GLY A 334 -9.41 -4.07 55.53
CA GLY A 334 -8.74 -5.37 55.49
C GLY A 334 -7.52 -5.44 56.41
N LYS A 335 -6.80 -6.57 56.37
CA LYS A 335 -5.63 -6.77 57.22
C LYS A 335 -4.52 -5.80 56.81
N TRP A 336 -4.16 -4.88 57.69
CA TRP A 336 -3.08 -3.93 57.41
C TRP A 336 -1.76 -4.66 57.20
N VAL A 337 -1.10 -4.37 56.08
CA VAL A 337 0.24 -4.84 55.75
C VAL A 337 1.17 -3.64 55.67
N HIS A 338 2.39 -3.78 56.21
CA HIS A 338 3.39 -2.74 56.08
C HIS A 338 3.63 -2.45 54.59
N PRO A 339 3.59 -1.17 54.18
CA PRO A 339 4.02 -0.77 52.84
C PRO A 339 5.42 -1.32 52.56
N GLN A 340 5.64 -1.82 51.35
CA GLN A 340 6.94 -2.32 50.93
C GLN A 340 7.77 -1.15 50.40
N VAL A 341 8.96 -0.97 50.96
CA VAL A 341 9.93 0.03 50.49
C VAL A 341 11.14 -0.66 49.86
N PRO A 342 11.81 -0.02 48.87
CA PRO A 342 13.02 -0.55 48.28
C PRO A 342 14.08 -0.82 49.35
N ASN A 343 14.63 -2.02 49.36
CA ASN A 343 15.70 -2.40 50.29
C ASN A 343 17.02 -1.73 49.86
N PRO A 344 17.61 -0.81 50.65
CA PRO A 344 18.86 -0.16 50.27
C PRO A 344 20.05 -1.12 50.15
N ALA A 345 19.96 -2.32 50.74
CA ALA A 345 20.98 -3.35 50.66
C ALA A 345 20.82 -4.29 49.45
N TYR A 346 19.72 -4.19 48.69
CA TYR A 346 19.51 -5.02 47.51
C TYR A 346 20.42 -4.58 46.37
N LYS A 347 21.31 -5.48 45.94
CA LYS A 347 22.21 -5.25 44.81
C LYS A 347 21.94 -6.17 43.61
N GLY A 348 21.03 -7.15 43.74
CA GLY A 348 20.73 -8.13 42.71
C GLY A 348 21.78 -9.24 42.59
N LYS A 349 21.76 -10.01 41.51
CA LYS A 349 22.83 -11.00 41.21
C LYS A 349 24.09 -10.27 40.76
N TRP A 350 25.24 -10.68 41.28
CA TRP A 350 26.51 -10.11 40.89
C TRP A 350 26.95 -10.68 39.54
N TYR A 351 27.37 -9.80 38.65
CA TYR A 351 27.97 -10.16 37.37
C TYR A 351 29.36 -9.52 37.31
N ALA A 352 30.36 -10.28 36.85
CA ALA A 352 31.68 -9.73 36.62
C ALA A 352 31.60 -8.63 35.55
N PRO A 353 32.36 -7.53 35.68
CA PRO A 353 32.47 -6.53 34.62
C PRO A 353 33.04 -7.19 33.37
N LYS A 354 32.48 -6.83 32.20
CA LYS A 354 32.99 -7.30 30.91
C LYS A 354 34.24 -6.53 30.53
N ILE A 355 35.27 -7.23 30.11
CA ILE A 355 36.50 -6.69 29.54
C ILE A 355 36.65 -7.14 28.08
N ASP A 356 37.40 -6.37 27.30
CA ASP A 356 37.75 -6.76 25.94
C ASP A 356 38.49 -8.09 25.96
N ASN A 357 38.05 -9.03 25.14
CA ASN A 357 38.62 -10.35 25.06
C ASN A 357 39.93 -10.30 24.26
N PRO A 358 41.11 -10.51 24.89
CA PRO A 358 42.39 -10.42 24.18
C PRO A 358 42.55 -11.49 23.10
N ALA A 359 41.74 -12.56 23.14
CA ALA A 359 41.73 -13.63 22.15
C ALA A 359 40.77 -13.37 20.98
N TYR A 360 39.99 -12.28 20.98
CA TYR A 360 39.05 -11.95 19.91
C TYR A 360 39.78 -11.78 18.57
N LYS A 361 39.39 -12.57 17.56
CA LYS A 361 40.01 -12.58 16.22
C LYS A 361 39.15 -11.91 15.14
N GLY A 362 38.01 -11.32 15.51
CA GLY A 362 37.04 -10.78 14.54
C GLY A 362 35.92 -11.76 14.23
N LEU A 363 34.89 -11.30 13.50
CA LEU A 363 33.92 -12.23 12.90
C LEU A 363 34.66 -13.08 11.86
N TRP A 364 34.56 -14.40 12.00
CA TRP A 364 35.14 -15.31 11.02
C TRP A 364 34.38 -15.21 9.69
N SER A 365 35.11 -15.25 8.58
CA SER A 365 34.56 -15.38 7.23
C SER A 365 35.40 -16.39 6.44
N PRO A 366 34.79 -17.26 5.62
CA PRO A 366 35.51 -18.21 4.78
C PRO A 366 36.49 -17.49 3.83
N LYS A 367 37.60 -18.14 3.50
CA LYS A 367 38.54 -17.66 2.47
C LYS A 367 37.84 -17.46 1.14
N GLN A 368 38.22 -16.40 0.42
CA GLN A 368 37.74 -16.16 -0.94
C GLN A 368 38.62 -16.95 -1.92
N ILE A 369 38.02 -17.86 -2.69
CA ILE A 369 38.68 -18.63 -3.74
C ILE A 369 38.25 -18.13 -5.12
N PRO A 370 39.07 -18.30 -6.17
CA PRO A 370 38.67 -17.98 -7.54
C PRO A 370 37.39 -18.70 -7.94
N ASN A 371 36.44 -17.99 -8.51
CA ASN A 371 35.17 -18.57 -8.93
C ASN A 371 35.37 -19.40 -10.22
N PRO A 372 35.18 -20.73 -10.20
CA PRO A 372 35.33 -21.57 -11.39
C PRO A 372 34.34 -21.18 -12.50
N ASN A 373 33.18 -20.64 -12.12
CA ASN A 373 32.11 -20.23 -13.03
C ASN A 373 32.29 -18.80 -13.56
N TYR A 374 33.39 -18.12 -13.20
CA TYR A 374 33.69 -16.77 -13.68
C TYR A 374 33.87 -16.73 -15.20
N TYR A 375 33.20 -15.81 -15.88
CA TYR A 375 33.44 -15.49 -17.28
C TYR A 375 33.31 -13.99 -17.51
N GLU A 376 33.99 -13.49 -18.52
CA GLU A 376 33.85 -12.10 -18.99
C GLU A 376 32.90 -12.09 -20.18
N ASP A 377 31.91 -11.19 -20.13
CA ASP A 377 30.97 -10.99 -21.22
C ASP A 377 31.30 -9.68 -21.92
N ALA A 378 31.79 -9.71 -23.15
CA ALA A 378 32.12 -8.47 -23.86
C ALA A 378 30.89 -7.78 -24.45
N ASN A 379 29.81 -8.54 -24.72
CA ASN A 379 28.66 -8.07 -25.49
C ASN A 379 27.34 -8.56 -24.88
N PRO A 380 26.95 -8.10 -23.66
CA PRO A 380 25.64 -8.41 -23.10
C PRO A 380 24.45 -7.91 -23.93
N ALA A 381 24.64 -6.93 -24.82
CA ALA A 381 23.60 -6.50 -25.77
C ALA A 381 23.29 -7.56 -26.85
N GLU A 382 24.19 -8.52 -27.10
CA GLU A 382 23.91 -9.67 -27.97
C GLU A 382 23.02 -10.68 -27.21
N LEU A 383 21.74 -10.33 -27.11
CA LEU A 383 20.71 -11.14 -26.46
C LEU A 383 20.32 -12.35 -27.31
N ASN A 384 19.66 -13.33 -26.68
CA ASN A 384 19.13 -14.50 -27.40
C ASN A 384 18.06 -14.08 -28.41
N PRO A 385 17.96 -14.78 -29.57
CA PRO A 385 16.90 -14.55 -30.54
C PRO A 385 15.51 -14.64 -29.90
N ILE A 386 14.62 -13.77 -30.36
CA ILE A 386 13.27 -13.63 -29.82
C ILE A 386 12.29 -14.28 -30.78
N ALA A 387 11.52 -15.26 -30.32
CA ALA A 387 10.56 -16.02 -31.14
C ALA A 387 9.10 -15.61 -30.90
N GLY A 388 8.82 -14.67 -29.99
CA GLY A 388 7.48 -14.15 -29.79
C GLY A 388 7.41 -13.04 -28.76
N VAL A 389 6.21 -12.48 -28.60
CA VAL A 389 5.84 -11.55 -27.52
C VAL A 389 4.69 -12.13 -26.73
N GLY A 390 4.64 -11.87 -25.42
CA GLY A 390 3.51 -12.29 -24.61
C GLY A 390 3.33 -11.47 -23.36
N PHE A 391 2.10 -11.46 -22.86
CA PHE A 391 1.75 -10.91 -21.56
C PHE A 391 1.49 -12.08 -20.63
N GLU A 392 2.34 -12.27 -19.62
CA GLU A 392 2.11 -13.19 -18.50
C GLU A 392 2.13 -12.36 -17.22
N ILE A 393 0.94 -12.04 -16.72
CA ILE A 393 0.74 -11.08 -15.65
C ILE A 393 -0.28 -11.62 -14.65
N TRP A 394 -0.04 -11.28 -13.38
CA TRP A 394 -1.06 -11.35 -12.35
C TRP A 394 -1.52 -9.93 -12.04
N THR A 395 -2.83 -9.73 -11.88
CA THR A 395 -3.40 -8.42 -11.54
C THR A 395 -4.64 -8.54 -10.67
N MET A 396 -4.75 -7.67 -9.68
CA MET A 396 -5.96 -7.46 -8.89
C MET A 396 -6.99 -6.62 -9.64
N GLN A 397 -6.57 -5.81 -10.62
CA GLN A 397 -7.43 -4.91 -11.39
C GLN A 397 -7.74 -5.48 -12.77
N SER A 398 -8.97 -5.26 -13.20
CA SER A 398 -9.44 -5.49 -14.57
C SER A 398 -9.26 -4.25 -15.45
N ASP A 399 -9.50 -4.43 -16.75
CA ASP A 399 -9.53 -3.38 -17.77
C ASP A 399 -8.17 -2.70 -18.01
N ILE A 400 -7.09 -3.48 -17.90
CA ILE A 400 -5.74 -3.08 -18.34
C ILE A 400 -5.68 -3.28 -19.85
N LEU A 401 -5.57 -2.18 -20.60
CA LEU A 401 -5.52 -2.18 -22.06
C LEU A 401 -4.06 -2.04 -22.52
N PHE A 402 -3.66 -2.91 -23.45
CA PHE A 402 -2.36 -2.92 -24.12
C PHE A 402 -2.57 -2.63 -25.60
N ASP A 403 -1.71 -1.80 -26.19
CA ASP A 403 -1.85 -1.42 -27.59
C ASP A 403 -0.51 -1.01 -28.22
N ASN A 404 -0.49 -0.88 -29.55
CA ASN A 404 0.60 -0.33 -30.35
C ASN A 404 1.97 -0.91 -30.00
N ILE A 405 2.08 -2.23 -30.09
CA ILE A 405 3.32 -2.96 -29.78
C ILE A 405 4.24 -2.88 -31.00
N TYR A 406 5.45 -2.39 -30.80
CA TYR A 406 6.53 -2.35 -31.78
C TYR A 406 7.74 -3.09 -31.21
N VAL A 407 8.25 -4.06 -31.97
CA VAL A 407 9.54 -4.70 -31.72
C VAL A 407 10.38 -4.63 -32.99
N GLY A 408 11.50 -3.93 -32.93
CA GLY A 408 12.32 -3.67 -34.10
C GLY A 408 13.73 -3.18 -33.78
N HIS A 409 14.34 -2.53 -34.77
CA HIS A 409 15.75 -2.13 -34.73
C HIS A 409 15.98 -0.62 -34.89
N SER A 410 14.91 0.17 -34.98
CA SER A 410 14.95 1.59 -35.35
C SER A 410 14.23 2.42 -34.28
N PRO A 411 14.96 3.15 -33.42
CA PRO A 411 14.36 4.11 -32.49
C PRO A 411 13.54 5.19 -33.22
N GLU A 412 13.96 5.55 -34.42
CA GLU A 412 13.29 6.55 -35.26
C GLU A 412 11.92 6.05 -35.73
N ASP A 413 11.81 4.78 -36.16
CA ASP A 413 10.53 4.20 -36.57
C ASP A 413 9.59 4.03 -35.37
N ALA A 414 10.12 3.63 -34.20
CA ALA A 414 9.34 3.56 -32.97
C ALA A 414 8.79 4.94 -32.59
N ARG A 415 9.61 6.00 -32.70
CA ARG A 415 9.16 7.37 -32.45
C ARG A 415 8.15 7.87 -33.47
N ALA A 416 8.34 7.55 -34.76
CA ALA A 416 7.37 7.87 -35.81
C ALA A 416 6.03 7.18 -35.54
N PHE A 417 6.06 5.91 -35.12
CA PHE A 417 4.87 5.16 -34.75
C PHE A 417 4.15 5.81 -33.56
N ALA A 418 4.88 6.19 -32.51
CA ALA A 418 4.32 6.92 -31.36
C ALA A 418 3.72 8.29 -31.76
N ALA A 419 4.26 8.95 -32.78
CA ALA A 419 3.71 10.21 -33.30
C ALA A 419 2.37 10.02 -34.03
N GLU A 420 2.18 8.87 -34.71
CA GLU A 420 0.91 8.48 -35.34
C GLU A 420 -0.13 8.05 -34.31
N THR A 421 0.29 7.41 -33.22
CA THR A 421 -0.61 6.81 -32.21
C THR A 421 -0.66 7.62 -30.91
N PHE A 422 0.31 7.39 -30.01
CA PHE A 422 0.34 7.89 -28.65
C PHE A 422 0.22 9.41 -28.54
N ASP A 423 0.96 10.16 -29.37
CA ASP A 423 0.95 11.63 -29.35
C ASP A 423 -0.42 12.23 -29.71
N VAL A 424 -1.22 11.51 -30.51
CA VAL A 424 -2.58 11.89 -30.85
C VAL A 424 -3.53 11.48 -29.72
N LYS A 425 -3.40 10.24 -29.21
CA LYS A 425 -4.19 9.74 -28.08
C LYS A 425 -4.08 10.66 -26.86
N ILE A 426 -2.86 10.98 -26.42
CA ILE A 426 -2.67 11.73 -25.18
C ILE A 426 -3.31 13.13 -25.24
N LYS A 427 -3.28 13.80 -26.40
CA LYS A 427 -3.94 15.10 -26.61
C LYS A 427 -5.47 15.00 -26.53
N LEU A 428 -6.03 13.92 -27.06
CA LEU A 428 -7.46 13.64 -26.96
C LEU A 428 -7.88 13.34 -25.52
N GLU A 429 -7.09 12.54 -24.83
CA GLU A 429 -7.30 12.18 -23.43
C GLU A 429 -7.19 13.40 -22.50
N ASP A 430 -6.20 14.26 -22.72
CA ASP A 430 -6.02 15.53 -22.00
C ASP A 430 -7.23 16.45 -22.17
N GLY A 431 -7.75 16.57 -23.39
CA GLY A 431 -8.92 17.38 -23.67
C GLY A 431 -10.19 16.84 -23.01
N LYS A 432 -10.39 15.51 -23.02
CA LYS A 432 -11.51 14.85 -22.33
C LYS A 432 -11.43 15.00 -20.82
N GLU A 433 -10.24 14.82 -20.23
CA GLU A 433 -10.04 15.03 -18.80
C GLU A 433 -10.32 16.48 -18.39
N ALA A 434 -9.87 17.45 -19.20
CA ALA A 434 -10.16 18.86 -18.97
C ALA A 434 -11.66 19.19 -19.08
N GLU A 435 -12.38 18.54 -20.00
CA GLU A 435 -13.84 18.68 -20.12
C GLU A 435 -14.56 18.08 -18.91
N GLU A 436 -14.21 16.84 -18.52
CA GLU A 436 -14.76 16.18 -17.33
C GLU A 436 -14.50 17.01 -16.06
N ALA A 437 -13.30 17.58 -15.92
CA ALA A 437 -12.94 18.45 -14.80
C ALA A 437 -13.77 19.75 -14.78
N LYS A 438 -14.03 20.37 -15.94
CA LYS A 438 -14.91 21.55 -16.04
C LYS A 438 -16.35 21.21 -15.65
N GLN A 439 -16.90 20.12 -16.17
CA GLN A 439 -18.25 19.66 -15.85
C GLN A 439 -18.38 19.32 -14.36
N ALA A 440 -17.37 18.68 -13.77
CA ALA A 440 -17.34 18.40 -12.33
C ALA A 440 -17.29 19.68 -11.49
N ALA A 441 -16.49 20.68 -11.90
CA ALA A 441 -16.42 21.97 -11.23
C ALA A 441 -17.73 22.77 -11.32
N GLU A 442 -18.42 22.74 -12.46
CA GLU A 442 -19.74 23.35 -12.62
C GLU A 442 -20.80 22.66 -11.75
N LYS A 443 -20.86 21.33 -11.76
CA LYS A 443 -21.75 20.56 -10.87
C LYS A 443 -21.48 20.84 -9.39
N ALA A 444 -20.21 20.99 -9.00
CA ALA A 444 -19.84 21.34 -7.63
C ALA A 444 -20.30 22.76 -7.25
N LYS A 445 -20.20 23.72 -8.17
CA LYS A 445 -20.73 25.09 -7.98
C LYS A 445 -22.25 25.09 -7.86
N ASP A 446 -22.96 24.39 -8.73
CA ASP A 446 -24.42 24.28 -8.68
C ASP A 446 -24.89 23.63 -7.38
N THR A 447 -24.18 22.59 -6.92
CA THR A 447 -24.47 21.93 -5.64
C THR A 447 -24.23 22.87 -4.45
N ALA A 448 -23.13 23.62 -4.48
CA ALA A 448 -22.83 24.61 -3.44
C ALA A 448 -23.82 25.79 -3.44
N GLU A 449 -24.29 26.23 -4.60
CA GLU A 449 -25.29 27.29 -4.73
C GLU A 449 -26.68 26.83 -4.25
N LYS A 450 -27.09 25.59 -4.58
CA LYS A 450 -28.29 24.96 -4.02
C LYS A 450 -28.23 24.86 -2.50
N ALA A 451 -27.12 24.37 -1.95
CA ALA A 451 -26.93 24.29 -0.50
C ALA A 451 -26.99 25.69 0.17
N LYS A 452 -26.38 26.71 -0.45
CA LYS A 452 -26.49 28.10 0.05
C LYS A 452 -27.91 28.63 0.00
N LYS A 453 -28.67 28.32 -1.05
CA LYS A 453 -30.07 28.74 -1.19
C LYS A 453 -30.95 28.06 -0.15
N GLU A 454 -30.80 26.75 0.06
CA GLU A 454 -31.53 26.01 1.09
C GLU A 454 -31.25 26.55 2.50
N VAL A 455 -29.98 26.82 2.83
CA VAL A 455 -29.62 27.47 4.10
C VAL A 455 -30.19 28.88 4.19
N GLY A 456 -30.14 29.65 3.09
CA GLY A 456 -30.73 30.99 3.02
C GLY A 456 -32.24 31.00 3.25
N ASP A 457 -32.97 30.07 2.64
CA ASP A 457 -34.42 29.92 2.78
C ASP A 457 -34.80 29.53 4.22
N VAL A 458 -34.04 28.61 4.85
CA VAL A 458 -34.22 28.27 6.27
C VAL A 458 -33.97 29.49 7.16
N VAL A 459 -32.91 30.26 6.91
CA VAL A 459 -32.61 31.48 7.69
C VAL A 459 -33.73 32.51 7.53
N GLN A 460 -34.28 32.69 6.33
CA GLN A 460 -35.41 33.60 6.09
C GLN A 460 -36.70 33.12 6.76
N GLN A 461 -36.96 31.82 6.76
CA GLN A 461 -38.11 31.25 7.46
C GLN A 461 -38.01 31.46 8.98
N VAL A 462 -36.83 31.22 9.56
CA VAL A 462 -36.57 31.50 10.99
C VAL A 462 -36.72 32.98 11.30
N ARG A 463 -36.16 33.87 10.47
CA ARG A 463 -36.29 35.32 10.64
C ARG A 463 -37.76 35.77 10.61
N SER A 464 -38.52 35.29 9.64
CA SER A 464 -39.95 35.61 9.51
C SER A 464 -40.75 35.13 10.72
N ALA A 465 -40.44 33.92 11.22
CA ALA A 465 -41.08 33.39 12.43
C ALA A 465 -40.73 34.20 13.69
N VAL A 466 -39.49 34.69 13.80
CA VAL A 466 -39.06 35.58 14.90
C VAL A 466 -39.76 36.94 14.82
N GLU A 467 -39.87 37.53 13.64
CA GLU A 467 -40.56 38.81 13.44
C GLU A 467 -42.06 38.72 13.77
N GLN A 468 -42.73 37.64 13.35
CA GLN A 468 -44.12 37.36 13.71
C GLN A 468 -44.29 37.16 15.22
N TRP A 469 -43.42 36.35 15.83
CA TRP A 469 -43.42 36.17 17.28
C TRP A 469 -43.22 37.49 18.04
N LEU A 470 -42.26 38.34 17.63
CA LEU A 470 -42.01 39.65 18.22
C LEU A 470 -43.21 40.61 18.10
N ALA A 471 -44.01 40.47 17.04
CA ALA A 471 -45.23 41.25 16.87
C ALA A 471 -46.32 40.80 17.87
N ILE A 472 -46.48 39.49 18.08
CA ILE A 472 -47.53 38.93 18.96
C ILE A 472 -47.16 39.09 20.43
N VAL A 473 -45.91 38.81 20.81
CA VAL A 473 -45.44 38.78 22.21
C VAL A 473 -45.58 40.12 22.92
N LYS A 474 -45.55 41.24 22.18
CA LYS A 474 -45.74 42.59 22.72
C LYS A 474 -47.16 42.83 23.24
N TYR A 475 -48.14 42.11 22.70
CA TYR A 475 -49.56 42.28 23.05
C TYR A 475 -50.06 41.11 23.91
N ASP A 476 -49.69 39.87 23.57
CA ASP A 476 -50.03 38.68 24.35
C ASP A 476 -48.90 37.62 24.33
N PRO A 477 -48.11 37.51 25.42
CA PRO A 477 -47.00 36.57 25.48
C PRO A 477 -47.43 35.10 25.57
N VAL A 478 -48.65 34.80 26.05
CA VAL A 478 -49.14 33.43 26.18
C VAL A 478 -49.60 32.89 24.83
N VAL A 479 -50.21 33.74 24.00
CA VAL A 479 -50.58 33.39 22.63
C VAL A 479 -49.33 33.24 21.75
N ALA A 480 -48.36 34.15 21.86
CA ALA A 480 -47.08 34.04 21.15
C ALA A 480 -46.35 32.71 21.45
N ALA A 481 -46.40 32.25 22.70
CA ALA A 481 -45.84 30.97 23.13
C ALA A 481 -46.56 29.74 22.56
N LYS A 482 -47.87 29.84 22.32
CA LYS A 482 -48.67 28.75 21.73
C LYS A 482 -48.53 28.68 20.21
N GLU A 483 -48.48 29.82 19.52
CA GLU A 483 -48.44 29.87 18.06
C GLU A 483 -47.02 29.69 17.48
N HIS A 484 -45.99 30.19 18.17
CA HIS A 484 -44.59 29.97 17.78
C HIS A 484 -43.77 29.37 18.94
N PRO A 485 -44.04 28.11 19.32
CA PRO A 485 -43.41 27.47 20.48
C PRO A 485 -41.90 27.30 20.33
N TYR A 486 -41.43 27.03 19.11
CA TYR A 486 -40.01 26.83 18.82
C TYR A 486 -39.18 28.12 18.94
N VAL A 487 -39.72 29.25 18.49
CA VAL A 487 -39.08 30.57 18.64
C VAL A 487 -39.06 30.98 20.12
N THR A 488 -40.18 30.78 20.81
CA THR A 488 -40.31 31.08 22.26
C THR A 488 -39.31 30.27 23.09
N GLY A 489 -39.19 28.97 22.82
CA GLY A 489 -38.21 28.10 23.48
C GLY A 489 -36.76 28.51 23.19
N GLY A 490 -36.45 28.86 21.94
CA GLY A 490 -35.12 29.33 21.55
C GLY A 490 -34.71 30.66 22.21
N VAL A 491 -35.64 31.63 22.28
CA VAL A 491 -35.40 32.92 22.97
C VAL A 491 -35.27 32.72 24.49
N ALA A 492 -36.10 31.87 25.09
CA ALA A 492 -36.01 31.54 26.52
C ALA A 492 -34.68 30.87 26.88
N ALA A 493 -34.21 29.92 26.06
CA ALA A 493 -32.92 29.27 26.23
C ALA A 493 -31.75 30.26 26.08
N GLY A 494 -31.81 31.15 25.09
CA GLY A 494 -30.82 32.21 24.89
C GLY A 494 -30.77 33.22 26.05
N ALA A 495 -31.93 33.64 26.56
CA ALA A 495 -32.03 34.52 27.72
C ALA A 495 -31.50 33.86 29.00
N PHE A 496 -31.73 32.55 29.19
CA PHE A 496 -31.14 31.77 30.27
C PHE A 496 -29.61 31.72 30.20
N ALA A 497 -29.03 31.58 29.01
CA ALA A 497 -27.57 31.59 28.83
C ALA A 497 -26.94 32.97 29.12
N VAL A 498 -27.63 34.06 28.75
CA VAL A 498 -27.19 35.44 29.06
C VAL A 498 -27.35 35.76 30.56
N LEU A 499 -28.40 35.28 31.20
CA LEU A 499 -28.60 35.42 32.65
C LEU A 499 -27.60 34.56 33.46
N ALA A 500 -27.25 33.36 32.99
CA ALA A 500 -26.23 32.52 33.61
C ALA A 500 -24.82 33.13 33.51
N SER A 501 -24.52 33.86 32.42
CA SER A 501 -23.24 34.57 32.27
C SER A 501 -23.18 35.88 33.07
N LEU A 502 -24.30 36.58 33.27
CA LEU A 502 -24.37 37.76 34.17
C LEU A 502 -24.40 37.38 35.66
N GLY A 503 -24.95 36.21 36.03
CA GLY A 503 -24.92 35.67 37.38
C GLY A 503 -23.51 35.34 37.90
N GLY A 504 -22.54 35.15 37.00
CA GLY A 504 -21.13 34.92 37.34
C GLY A 504 -20.37 36.17 37.82
N ILE A 505 -20.93 37.38 37.67
CA ILE A 505 -20.25 38.64 38.02
C ILE A 505 -20.64 39.16 39.42
N VAL A 506 -21.67 38.59 40.08
CA VAL A 506 -22.08 39.01 41.45
C VAL A 506 -21.51 38.10 42.55
N GLY A 507 -20.83 37.00 42.19
CA GLY A 507 -20.17 36.08 43.13
C GLY A 507 -18.70 36.39 43.49
N THR A 508 -18.12 37.48 42.99
CA THR A 508 -16.68 37.79 43.11
C THR A 508 -16.39 39.18 43.70
N LEU A 509 -17.06 39.55 44.80
CA LEU A 509 -16.72 40.76 45.57
C LEU A 509 -16.31 40.52 47.04
N LEU A 510 -16.00 39.28 47.46
CA LEU A 510 -15.35 39.03 48.76
C LEU A 510 -14.29 37.89 48.66
N GLY A 511 -13.03 38.29 48.46
CA GLY A 511 -11.78 37.52 48.69
C GLY A 511 -11.47 36.43 47.65
N GLY A 512 -10.55 36.59 46.68
CA GLY A 512 -9.12 36.92 46.80
C GLY A 512 -8.32 35.62 46.98
N GLY A 513 -7.34 35.21 46.17
CA GLY A 513 -6.68 35.64 44.95
C GLY A 513 -5.59 34.58 44.67
N GLY A 514 -5.29 34.25 43.42
CA GLY A 514 -4.21 33.31 43.10
C GLY A 514 -4.26 32.79 41.67
N SER A 515 -3.13 32.84 40.99
CA SER A 515 -2.95 32.84 39.53
C SER A 515 -3.00 31.46 38.85
N SER A 516 -3.53 31.47 37.62
CA SER A 516 -3.04 30.78 36.40
C SER A 516 -2.57 29.32 36.45
N SER A 517 -3.32 28.44 35.76
CA SER A 517 -2.77 27.59 34.69
C SER A 517 -3.89 26.93 33.88
N VAL A 518 -3.86 27.12 32.56
CA VAL A 518 -4.66 26.38 31.56
C VAL A 518 -3.95 25.05 31.26
N PRO A 519 -4.69 23.95 31.04
CA PRO A 519 -4.43 23.19 29.81
C PRO A 519 -5.68 22.69 29.07
N ALA A 520 -5.63 22.90 27.75
CA ALA A 520 -5.99 22.02 26.63
C ALA A 520 -7.28 21.17 26.67
N ALA A 521 -8.21 21.52 25.78
CA ALA A 521 -9.29 20.67 25.29
C ALA A 521 -8.78 19.66 24.24
N LYS A 522 -9.07 18.37 24.44
CA LYS A 522 -9.17 17.35 23.38
C LYS A 522 -10.65 17.08 23.10
N GLY A 523 -11.03 17.18 21.83
CA GLY A 523 -12.39 17.01 21.36
C GLY A 523 -12.89 15.56 21.37
N LYS A 524 -14.19 15.41 21.63
CA LYS A 524 -15.00 14.23 21.25
C LYS A 524 -16.08 14.69 20.28
N LYS A 525 -16.20 13.93 19.18
CA LYS A 525 -17.23 14.03 18.13
C LYS A 525 -18.64 13.71 18.68
N PRO A 526 -19.70 14.21 18.01
CA PRO A 526 -21.09 14.07 18.44
C PRO A 526 -21.71 12.73 18.02
N ALA A 527 -22.66 12.25 18.84
CA ALA A 527 -23.60 11.19 18.52
C ALA A 527 -24.93 11.81 18.08
N SER A 528 -25.43 11.36 16.93
CA SER A 528 -26.72 11.72 16.34
C SER A 528 -27.84 10.84 16.88
N SER A 529 -28.98 11.47 17.18
CA SER A 529 -30.26 10.87 17.52
C SER A 529 -30.90 10.14 16.32
N SER A 530 -31.52 8.99 16.60
CA SER A 530 -32.40 8.24 15.72
C SER A 530 -33.84 8.79 15.72
N SER A 531 -34.53 8.67 14.58
CA SER A 531 -35.99 8.50 14.52
C SER A 531 -36.30 7.60 13.33
N GLY A 532 -36.88 6.42 13.58
CA GLY A 532 -37.16 5.41 12.56
C GLY A 532 -38.58 5.43 12.02
N SER A 533 -38.79 4.70 10.92
CA SER A 533 -39.93 3.79 10.75
C SER A 533 -39.81 2.92 9.48
N LYS A 534 -39.91 1.59 9.70
CA LYS A 534 -40.51 0.52 8.86
C LYS A 534 -39.81 0.22 7.51
N VAL A 535 -39.57 -1.02 7.06
CA VAL A 535 -40.33 -2.29 7.12
C VAL A 535 -39.37 -3.48 6.91
N ASP A 536 -39.66 -4.60 7.58
CA ASP A 536 -39.36 -6.03 7.33
C ASP A 536 -38.27 -6.50 6.36
N GLY A 537 -37.56 -7.57 6.78
CA GLY A 537 -37.23 -8.66 5.86
C GLY A 537 -35.84 -9.30 5.97
N SER A 538 -35.75 -10.31 6.83
CA SER A 538 -34.95 -11.54 6.69
C SER A 538 -33.40 -11.45 6.58
N SER A 539 -32.80 -12.13 7.55
CA SER A 539 -31.39 -12.47 7.76
C SER A 539 -30.79 -13.44 6.73
N VAL A 540 -29.55 -13.19 6.29
CA VAL A 540 -28.53 -14.24 6.06
C VAL A 540 -27.15 -13.71 6.49
N LYS A 541 -26.48 -14.51 7.34
CA LYS A 541 -25.12 -14.33 7.91
C LYS A 541 -24.03 -14.28 6.83
N ALA A 542 -23.07 -13.38 6.99
CA ALA A 542 -21.69 -13.54 6.51
C ALA A 542 -20.76 -13.54 7.73
N THR A 543 -20.16 -14.69 8.02
CA THR A 543 -19.12 -14.90 9.04
C THR A 543 -17.77 -14.56 8.43
N ALA A 544 -17.07 -13.58 9.00
CA ALA A 544 -15.66 -13.33 8.75
C ALA A 544 -14.84 -14.23 9.70
N VAL A 545 -13.98 -15.09 9.14
CA VAL A 545 -12.98 -15.85 9.88
C VAL A 545 -11.71 -15.02 9.90
N ALA A 546 -11.28 -14.62 11.09
CA ALA A 546 -10.00 -13.97 11.33
C ALA A 546 -8.89 -15.01 11.47
N ALA A 547 -7.78 -14.76 10.79
CA ALA A 547 -6.53 -15.51 10.87
C ALA A 547 -5.91 -15.40 12.27
N LYS A 548 -5.36 -16.52 12.77
CA LYS A 548 -4.44 -16.55 13.91
C LYS A 548 -3.09 -17.11 13.46
N GLU A 549 -2.05 -16.36 13.78
CA GLU A 549 -0.65 -16.78 13.76
C GLU A 549 -0.40 -17.96 14.72
N ALA A 550 0.47 -18.88 14.32
CA ALA A 550 1.04 -19.89 15.20
C ALA A 550 2.53 -20.10 14.86
N VAL A 551 3.38 -19.95 15.87
CA VAL A 551 4.82 -20.29 15.87
C VAL A 551 5.06 -21.37 16.92
N GLY A 552 5.88 -22.37 16.57
CA GLY A 552 6.47 -23.42 17.43
C GLY A 552 5.57 -24.65 17.62
N ASP A 553 5.99 -25.91 17.53
CA ASP A 553 7.29 -26.54 17.79
C ASP A 553 7.23 -27.97 17.19
N ALA A 554 8.22 -28.44 16.43
CA ALA A 554 8.20 -29.79 15.85
C ALA A 554 9.51 -30.55 16.12
N LYS A 555 9.51 -31.33 17.20
CA LYS A 555 10.50 -32.38 17.48
C LYS A 555 10.16 -33.69 16.73
N LYS A 556 10.98 -33.97 15.72
CA LYS A 556 11.57 -35.26 15.32
C LYS A 556 11.03 -36.54 16.02
N ARG A 557 10.33 -37.42 15.26
CA ARG A 557 10.37 -38.88 15.47
C ARG A 557 10.30 -39.63 14.13
N VAL A 558 11.30 -40.45 13.92
CA VAL A 558 11.50 -41.43 12.84
C VAL A 558 10.75 -42.70 13.20
N ALA A 559 10.01 -43.30 12.26
CA ALA A 559 9.80 -44.75 12.20
C ALA A 559 9.39 -45.18 10.80
N ALA A 560 10.06 -46.23 10.31
CA ALA A 560 9.94 -46.83 9.00
C ALA A 560 8.64 -47.64 8.83
N GLY A 561 8.17 -47.74 7.59
CA GLY A 561 7.11 -48.66 7.18
C GLY A 561 7.25 -48.99 5.70
N LYS A 562 7.62 -50.24 5.42
CA LYS A 562 7.85 -50.85 4.10
C LYS A 562 6.53 -51.35 3.50
N SER A 563 6.50 -51.34 2.16
CA SER A 563 5.96 -52.35 1.24
C SER A 563 4.45 -52.63 1.11
N ASP A 564 4.08 -52.67 -0.17
CA ASP A 564 3.08 -53.52 -0.84
C ASP A 564 1.59 -53.18 -0.73
N SER A 565 1.09 -52.37 -1.67
CA SER A 565 0.23 -52.78 -2.81
C SER A 565 -0.26 -51.58 -3.60
#